data_AF-A0A7W0QAX4-F1
#
_entry.id   AF-A0A7W0QAX4-F1
#
_cell.length_a   1.000
_cell.length_b   1.000
_cell.length_c   1.000
_cell.angle_alpha   90.00
_cell.angle_beta   90.00
_cell.angle_gamma   90.00
#
_symmetry.space_group_name_H-M   'P 1'
#
loop_
_entity.id
_entity.type
_entity.pdbx_description
1 polymer ?
#
loop_
_entity_poly.entity_id
_entity_poly.type
_entity_poly.pdbx_seq_one_letter_code
_entity_poly.pdbx_strand_id
1 'polypeptide(L)'
;MANDPRRLAGVAWLVIVAHGIALGSALGIALGIGCGPTIRPDRPPPEPGPVAKIQPLHTTKVSGRQIVVGEMCPQGAGGRPAVAPLVMRTMGWSDDVAEVTNAVERGSVPRFVVFGVDGKIAGRFDTLGLAEIGSQQAVATGTYVGASPCTSDAGGGQRVEDPKCGPATGGCGLAVGELTRPDDPPETVGVITGGACLQGDALAVDIDGDKVMEQFPLVGVLDGVRSPAAEWGAAPVIGAACTPKFQIYDVKIAPHLEPGKGGAEKHIIGFDLLGVADLDGNGRMELVIALEFPTVRTIVVYTTTGSAQRLELAGEGQSFTR
;
A
#
# COMPACT_ATOMS: atom_id res chain seq x y z
N MET A 1 23.61 -13.84 53.33
CA MET A 1 22.93 -14.93 54.05
C MET A 1 21.44 -14.74 53.77
N ALA A 2 20.68 -15.60 53.13
CA ALA A 2 20.81 -17.04 52.89
C ALA A 2 20.32 -17.40 51.47
N ASN A 3 20.93 -18.46 50.93
CA ASN A 3 20.59 -19.12 49.67
C ASN A 3 19.35 -20.01 49.85
N ASP A 4 18.50 -20.13 48.81
CA ASP A 4 17.71 -21.34 48.60
C ASP A 4 17.74 -21.77 47.12
N PRO A 5 18.42 -22.89 46.79
CA PRO A 5 18.49 -23.47 45.45
C PRO A 5 17.79 -24.84 45.40
N ARG A 6 16.66 -24.96 44.68
CA ARG A 6 16.13 -26.25 44.17
C ARG A 6 15.47 -25.99 42.80
N ARG A 7 16.01 -26.51 41.68
CA ARG A 7 15.90 -27.89 41.15
C ARG A 7 14.42 -28.26 40.89
N LEU A 8 13.93 -28.73 39.74
CA LEU A 8 14.50 -29.40 38.56
C LEU A 8 13.39 -29.51 37.46
N ALA A 9 13.82 -29.90 36.26
CA ALA A 9 13.09 -30.60 35.19
C ALA A 9 12.07 -29.77 34.38
N GLY A 10 12.08 -29.72 33.05
CA GLY A 10 12.75 -30.56 32.05
C GLY A 10 11.70 -31.30 31.25
N VAL A 11 11.27 -30.77 30.10
CA VAL A 11 10.63 -31.55 29.03
C VAL A 11 10.88 -30.87 27.69
N ALA A 12 11.82 -31.42 26.92
CA ALA A 12 11.96 -31.15 25.50
C ALA A 12 11.10 -32.18 24.75
N TRP A 13 10.18 -31.73 23.89
CA TRP A 13 9.50 -32.60 22.93
C TRP A 13 10.05 -32.35 21.54
N LEU A 14 10.92 -33.27 21.12
CA LEU A 14 11.35 -33.49 19.75
C LEU A 14 10.32 -34.43 19.11
N VAL A 15 9.57 -33.97 18.11
CA VAL A 15 8.71 -34.84 17.29
C VAL A 15 9.40 -35.04 15.94
N ILE A 16 10.04 -36.20 15.81
CA ILE A 16 10.50 -36.77 14.55
C ILE A 16 9.30 -37.52 13.94
N VAL A 17 8.83 -37.11 12.77
CA VAL A 17 7.98 -37.95 11.92
C VAL A 17 8.77 -38.33 10.68
N ALA A 18 9.27 -39.56 10.70
CA ALA A 18 9.75 -40.28 9.53
C ALA A 18 8.60 -41.13 8.98
N HIS A 19 8.29 -40.97 7.69
CA HIS A 19 7.60 -41.93 6.84
C HIS A 19 8.31 -41.78 5.47
N GLY A 20 8.81 -42.79 4.77
CA GLY A 20 8.47 -44.20 4.80
C GLY A 20 8.01 -44.64 3.41
N ILE A 21 8.97 -44.90 2.52
CA ILE A 21 9.02 -45.97 1.50
C ILE A 21 7.84 -46.13 0.51
N ALA A 22 8.15 -46.06 -0.80
CA ALA A 22 7.75 -47.09 -1.78
C ALA A 22 8.51 -46.92 -3.12
N LEU A 23 9.55 -47.74 -3.31
CA LEU A 23 10.06 -48.12 -4.63
C LEU A 23 9.05 -49.09 -5.27
N GLY A 24 8.72 -48.87 -6.55
CA GLY A 24 7.96 -49.82 -7.36
C GLY A 24 8.46 -49.82 -8.80
N SER A 25 9.35 -50.76 -9.12
CA SER A 25 9.78 -51.09 -10.48
C SER A 25 8.76 -52.02 -11.14
N ALA A 26 8.39 -51.76 -12.39
CA ALA A 26 7.82 -52.78 -13.27
C ALA A 26 8.23 -52.54 -14.72
N LEU A 27 9.19 -53.36 -15.15
CA LEU A 27 9.67 -53.55 -16.52
C LEU A 27 8.68 -54.49 -17.22
N GLY A 28 8.14 -54.07 -18.37
CA GLY A 28 7.25 -54.89 -19.20
C GLY A 28 7.62 -54.77 -20.67
N ILE A 29 8.43 -55.73 -21.15
CA ILE A 29 8.74 -55.94 -22.57
C ILE A 29 7.62 -56.79 -23.17
N ALA A 30 6.94 -56.29 -24.20
CA ALA A 30 6.05 -57.09 -25.04
C ALA A 30 6.39 -56.84 -26.52
N LEU A 31 6.96 -57.87 -27.16
CA LEU A 31 7.15 -57.99 -28.60
C LEU A 31 5.83 -58.41 -29.24
N GLY A 32 5.29 -57.57 -30.14
CA GLY A 32 4.13 -57.88 -30.97
C GLY A 32 4.41 -57.48 -32.41
N ILE A 33 4.64 -58.47 -33.27
CA ILE A 33 4.74 -58.33 -34.73
C ILE A 33 3.30 -58.33 -35.27
N GLY A 34 2.86 -57.22 -35.87
CA GLY A 34 1.52 -57.11 -36.45
C GLY A 34 1.44 -55.96 -37.46
N CYS A 35 0.94 -56.30 -38.65
CA CYS A 35 0.72 -55.53 -39.88
C CYS A 35 0.65 -53.99 -39.77
N GLY A 36 1.43 -53.32 -40.62
CA GLY A 36 1.62 -51.88 -40.64
C GLY A 36 0.36 -51.05 -40.92
N PRO A 37 0.25 -49.85 -40.34
CA PRO A 37 -0.85 -48.93 -40.61
C PRO A 37 -0.69 -48.28 -41.98
N THR A 38 -1.73 -48.36 -42.79
CA THR A 38 -1.88 -47.52 -43.98
C THR A 38 -1.99 -46.07 -43.53
N ILE A 39 -0.91 -45.29 -43.70
CA ILE A 39 -0.91 -43.84 -43.46
C ILE A 39 -1.82 -43.20 -44.51
N ARG A 40 -3.05 -42.83 -44.11
CA ARG A 40 -3.81 -41.81 -44.81
C ARG A 40 -3.28 -40.46 -44.34
N PRO A 41 -2.81 -39.58 -45.23
CA PRO A 41 -2.52 -38.20 -44.85
C PRO A 41 -3.79 -37.62 -44.26
N ASP A 42 -3.68 -37.00 -43.07
CA ASP A 42 -4.79 -36.26 -42.50
C ASP A 42 -5.26 -35.22 -43.52
N ARG A 43 -6.57 -35.16 -43.72
CA ARG A 43 -7.19 -34.09 -44.50
C ARG A 43 -6.71 -32.77 -43.88
N PRO A 44 -6.26 -31.79 -44.67
CA PRO A 44 -5.96 -30.47 -44.13
C PRO A 44 -7.18 -29.99 -43.33
N PRO A 45 -6.96 -29.44 -42.13
CA PRO A 45 -8.07 -28.97 -41.29
C PRO A 45 -8.94 -28.02 -42.11
N PRO A 46 -10.27 -28.10 -41.99
CA PRO A 46 -11.16 -27.18 -42.67
C PRO A 46 -10.74 -25.75 -42.32
N GLU A 47 -10.71 -24.87 -43.31
CA GLU A 47 -10.38 -23.46 -43.11
C GLU A 47 -11.19 -22.93 -41.93
N PRO A 48 -10.54 -22.24 -40.97
CA PRO A 48 -11.26 -21.68 -39.83
C PRO A 48 -12.37 -20.78 -40.37
N GLY A 49 -13.61 -21.16 -40.05
CA GLY A 49 -14.77 -20.34 -40.36
C GLY A 49 -14.59 -18.93 -39.81
N PRO A 50 -15.33 -17.93 -40.36
CA PRO A 50 -15.18 -16.55 -39.95
C PRO A 50 -15.25 -16.44 -38.43
N VAL A 51 -14.17 -15.95 -37.83
CA VAL A 51 -14.03 -15.76 -36.38
C VAL A 51 -15.29 -15.02 -35.92
N ALA A 52 -16.10 -15.69 -35.11
CA ALA A 52 -17.26 -15.06 -34.50
C ALA A 52 -16.75 -13.81 -33.79
N LYS A 53 -17.29 -12.64 -34.15
CA LYS A 53 -16.98 -11.39 -33.46
C LYS A 53 -17.23 -11.63 -31.99
N ILE A 54 -16.15 -11.73 -31.21
CA ILE A 54 -16.21 -11.82 -29.76
C ILE A 54 -16.94 -10.54 -29.35
N GLN A 55 -18.19 -10.70 -28.90
CA GLN A 55 -18.91 -9.58 -28.31
C GLN A 55 -18.05 -9.13 -27.12
N PRO A 56 -17.63 -7.86 -27.08
CA PRO A 56 -16.90 -7.37 -25.93
C PRO A 56 -17.75 -7.67 -24.70
N LEU A 57 -17.18 -8.40 -23.73
CA LEU A 57 -17.82 -8.60 -22.45
C LEU A 57 -18.27 -7.23 -21.96
N HIS A 58 -19.58 -7.08 -21.75
CA HIS A 58 -20.11 -5.93 -21.04
C HIS A 58 -19.43 -5.92 -19.66
N THR A 59 -18.44 -5.05 -19.51
CA THR A 59 -17.84 -4.75 -18.22
C THR A 59 -18.94 -4.14 -17.37
N THR A 60 -19.43 -4.92 -16.41
CA THR A 60 -20.23 -4.39 -15.32
C THR A 60 -19.45 -3.22 -14.75
N LYS A 61 -20.06 -2.04 -14.78
CA LYS A 61 -19.46 -0.78 -14.33
C LYS A 61 -19.11 -0.96 -12.84
N VAL A 62 -17.86 -1.33 -12.54
CA VAL A 62 -17.35 -1.34 -11.17
C VAL A 62 -17.52 0.09 -10.68
N SER A 63 -18.34 0.27 -9.65
CA SER A 63 -18.56 1.60 -9.06
C SER A 63 -17.31 1.95 -8.27
N GLY A 64 -16.51 2.87 -8.79
CA GLY A 64 -15.30 3.39 -8.15
C GLY A 64 -14.08 3.38 -9.06
N ARG A 65 -13.08 4.17 -8.68
CA ARG A 65 -11.76 4.21 -9.31
C ARG A 65 -10.96 2.99 -8.88
N GLN A 66 -10.23 2.40 -9.83
CA GLN A 66 -9.26 1.36 -9.54
C GLN A 66 -7.88 2.01 -9.47
N ILE A 67 -7.19 1.88 -8.34
CA ILE A 67 -5.90 2.52 -8.12
C ILE A 67 -4.89 1.62 -7.41
N VAL A 68 -3.62 1.97 -7.53
CA VAL A 68 -2.55 1.55 -6.62
C VAL A 68 -2.03 2.79 -5.91
N VAL A 69 -2.01 2.71 -4.58
CA VAL A 69 -1.36 3.66 -3.69
C VAL A 69 0.05 3.18 -3.44
N GLY A 70 1.02 4.08 -3.54
CA GLY A 70 2.41 3.79 -3.27
C GLY A 70 3.13 4.95 -2.59
N GLU A 71 4.33 4.66 -2.10
CA GLU A 71 5.29 5.67 -1.68
C GLU A 71 6.27 5.90 -2.83
N MET A 72 6.44 7.14 -3.27
CA MET A 72 7.52 7.50 -4.19
C MET A 72 8.68 8.09 -3.41
N CYS A 73 9.88 7.55 -3.65
CA CYS A 73 11.13 8.10 -3.13
C CYS A 73 12.06 8.48 -4.31
N PRO A 74 12.53 9.74 -4.40
CA PRO A 74 13.48 10.15 -5.44
C PRO A 74 14.80 9.38 -5.42
N GLN A 75 15.15 8.76 -4.29
CA GLN A 75 16.39 8.01 -4.06
C GLN A 75 16.14 6.53 -3.66
N GLY A 76 14.95 6.00 -3.92
CA GLY A 76 14.48 4.71 -3.37
C GLY A 76 15.18 3.44 -3.90
N ALA A 77 15.66 3.41 -5.14
CA ALA A 77 16.30 2.22 -5.74
C ALA A 77 17.78 2.47 -6.04
N GLY A 78 18.62 2.46 -5.00
CA GLY A 78 20.06 2.72 -5.13
C GLY A 78 20.37 4.14 -5.61
N GLY A 79 19.65 5.14 -5.07
CA GLY A 79 19.79 6.55 -5.46
C GLY A 79 19.02 6.96 -6.72
N ARG A 80 18.17 6.07 -7.24
CA ARG A 80 17.27 6.35 -8.37
C ARG A 80 15.82 6.47 -7.89
N PRO A 81 14.97 7.25 -8.58
CA PRO A 81 13.54 7.30 -8.27
C PRO A 81 12.90 5.92 -8.34
N ALA A 82 12.08 5.60 -7.35
CA ALA A 82 11.31 4.37 -7.30
C ALA A 82 9.98 4.61 -6.58
N VAL A 83 9.00 3.74 -6.87
CA VAL A 83 7.73 3.69 -6.16
C VAL A 83 7.60 2.32 -5.49
N ALA A 84 7.39 2.29 -4.18
CA ALA A 84 6.94 1.08 -3.48
C ALA A 84 5.41 1.03 -3.61
N PRO A 85 4.83 0.09 -4.38
CA PRO A 85 3.38 -0.05 -4.48
C PRO A 85 2.86 -0.76 -3.23
N LEU A 86 1.93 -0.17 -2.49
CA LEU A 86 1.62 -0.62 -1.12
C LEU A 86 0.24 -1.28 -1.04
N VAL A 87 -0.78 -0.58 -1.53
CA VAL A 87 -2.18 -0.98 -1.40
C VAL A 87 -2.87 -0.75 -2.73
N MET A 88 -3.74 -1.67 -3.12
CA MET A 88 -4.51 -1.60 -4.35
C MET A 88 -6.02 -1.58 -4.06
N ARG A 89 -6.74 -0.78 -4.85
CA ARG A 89 -8.21 -0.75 -4.87
C ARG A 89 -8.70 -1.27 -6.21
N THR A 90 -9.44 -2.38 -6.19
CA THR A 90 -10.12 -2.95 -7.38
C THR A 90 -11.63 -3.03 -7.13
N MET A 91 -12.18 -4.20 -6.82
CA MET A 91 -13.54 -4.34 -6.29
C MET A 91 -13.59 -4.09 -4.78
N GLY A 92 -12.47 -4.32 -4.09
CA GLY A 92 -12.22 -3.97 -2.71
C GLY A 92 -10.78 -3.48 -2.55
N TRP A 93 -10.40 -3.18 -1.32
CA TRP A 93 -9.01 -2.88 -0.97
C TRP A 93 -8.24 -4.19 -0.76
N SER A 94 -6.98 -4.21 -1.19
CA SER A 94 -6.07 -5.34 -1.05
C SER A 94 -4.66 -4.82 -0.80
N ASP A 95 -4.01 -5.38 0.21
CA ASP A 95 -2.60 -5.22 0.53
C ASP A 95 -1.81 -6.52 0.31
N ASP A 96 -2.40 -7.49 -0.41
CA ASP A 96 -1.69 -8.69 -0.82
C ASP A 96 -0.55 -8.32 -1.76
N VAL A 97 0.69 -8.50 -1.28
CA VAL A 97 1.91 -8.10 -1.99
C VAL A 97 1.96 -8.71 -3.38
N ALA A 98 1.55 -9.97 -3.54
CA ALA A 98 1.57 -10.61 -4.85
C ALA A 98 0.54 -9.99 -5.79
N GLU A 99 -0.68 -9.70 -5.33
CA GLU A 99 -1.71 -9.04 -6.14
C GLU A 99 -1.27 -7.64 -6.60
N VAL A 100 -0.76 -6.83 -5.67
CA VAL A 100 -0.27 -5.46 -5.91
C VAL A 100 0.90 -5.48 -6.89
N THR A 101 1.93 -6.30 -6.62
CA THR A 101 3.12 -6.42 -7.46
C THR A 101 2.77 -6.94 -8.86
N ASN A 102 1.89 -7.95 -8.96
CA ASN A 102 1.45 -8.49 -10.25
C ASN A 102 0.73 -7.44 -11.12
N ALA A 103 -0.02 -6.51 -10.51
CA ALA A 103 -0.66 -5.42 -11.25
C ALA A 103 0.39 -4.50 -11.92
N VAL A 104 1.46 -4.17 -11.19
CA VAL A 104 2.56 -3.37 -11.71
C VAL A 104 3.37 -4.15 -12.76
N GLU A 105 3.70 -5.42 -12.51
CA GLU A 105 4.47 -6.27 -13.42
C GLU A 105 3.79 -6.44 -14.78
N ARG A 106 2.46 -6.60 -14.78
CA ARG A 106 1.65 -6.68 -16.01
C ARG A 106 1.46 -5.34 -16.72
N GLY A 107 2.10 -4.27 -16.24
CA GLY A 107 1.95 -2.93 -16.79
C GLY A 107 0.56 -2.31 -16.59
N SER A 108 -0.26 -2.85 -15.68
CA SER A 108 -1.60 -2.32 -15.41
C SER A 108 -1.55 -0.97 -14.68
N VAL A 109 -0.38 -0.59 -14.17
CA VAL A 109 -0.12 0.72 -13.55
C VAL A 109 1.03 1.41 -14.31
N PRO A 110 0.77 1.92 -15.52
CA PRO A 110 1.82 2.48 -16.38
C PRO A 110 2.39 3.79 -15.82
N ARG A 111 1.64 4.49 -14.96
CA ARG A 111 2.03 5.78 -14.40
C ARG A 111 1.50 5.96 -12.98
N PHE A 112 2.33 6.55 -12.14
CA PHE A 112 1.92 7.15 -10.87
C PHE A 112 2.00 8.67 -10.96
N VAL A 113 1.01 9.35 -10.40
CA VAL A 113 1.06 10.77 -10.07
C VAL A 113 1.60 10.90 -8.66
N VAL A 114 2.53 11.83 -8.45
CA VAL A 114 3.19 12.07 -7.17
C VAL A 114 2.74 13.43 -6.64
N PHE A 115 2.29 13.44 -5.39
CA PHE A 115 1.77 14.65 -4.74
C PHE A 115 2.85 15.37 -3.94
N GLY A 116 2.79 16.70 -3.95
CA GLY A 116 3.55 17.56 -3.06
C GLY A 116 2.91 17.68 -1.69
N VAL A 117 3.58 18.40 -0.78
CA VAL A 117 3.08 18.65 0.59
C VAL A 117 1.76 19.45 0.63
N ASP A 118 1.40 20.07 -0.49
CA ASP A 118 0.19 20.87 -0.70
C ASP A 118 -0.97 20.11 -1.34
N GLY A 119 -0.80 18.81 -1.63
CA GLY A 119 -1.81 17.99 -2.30
C GLY A 119 -1.93 18.25 -3.80
N LYS A 120 -1.09 19.11 -4.37
CA LYS A 120 -1.01 19.28 -5.82
C LYS A 120 0.00 18.31 -6.41
N ILE A 121 -0.13 18.04 -7.70
CA ILE A 121 0.81 17.19 -8.44
C ILE A 121 2.20 17.85 -8.42
N ALA A 122 3.17 17.16 -7.81
CA ALA A 122 4.58 17.51 -7.85
C ALA A 122 5.28 16.92 -9.07
N GLY A 123 4.84 15.75 -9.53
CA GLY A 123 5.41 15.10 -10.70
C GLY A 123 4.69 13.82 -11.12
N ARG A 124 5.30 13.13 -12.08
CA ARG A 124 4.81 11.89 -12.68
C ARG A 124 5.93 10.87 -12.71
N PHE A 125 5.61 9.64 -12.36
CA PHE A 125 6.51 8.50 -12.44
C PHE A 125 5.96 7.52 -13.48
N ASP A 126 6.68 7.34 -14.59
CA ASP A 126 6.34 6.36 -15.62
C ASP A 126 7.03 5.03 -15.29
N THR A 127 6.23 3.98 -15.09
CA THR A 127 6.69 2.65 -14.69
C THR A 127 7.36 1.94 -15.87
N LEU A 128 8.55 1.40 -15.65
CA LEU A 128 9.27 0.57 -16.64
C LEU A 128 9.28 -0.91 -16.25
N GLY A 129 9.21 -1.21 -14.96
CA GLY A 129 9.21 -2.58 -14.45
C GLY A 129 9.46 -2.61 -12.95
N LEU A 130 9.66 -3.82 -12.41
CA LEU A 130 9.94 -4.04 -10.99
C LEU A 130 11.43 -4.35 -10.76
N ALA A 131 11.93 -4.00 -9.58
CA ALA A 131 13.24 -4.39 -9.12
C ALA A 131 13.22 -4.80 -7.64
N GLU A 132 14.02 -5.79 -7.30
CA GLU A 132 14.29 -6.19 -5.93
C GLU A 132 15.42 -5.33 -5.36
N ILE A 133 15.16 -4.58 -4.29
CA ILE A 133 16.15 -3.69 -3.66
C ILE A 133 16.59 -4.16 -2.28
N GLY A 134 16.42 -5.45 -1.98
CA GLY A 134 16.71 -6.04 -0.67
C GLY A 134 15.64 -5.75 0.40
N SER A 135 14.52 -5.15 0.00
CA SER A 135 13.27 -5.08 0.76
C SER A 135 12.50 -6.39 0.66
N GLN A 136 11.48 -6.59 1.52
CA GLN A 136 10.55 -7.72 1.40
C GLN A 136 9.59 -7.60 0.21
N GLN A 137 9.58 -6.44 -0.44
CA GLN A 137 8.68 -6.11 -1.55
C GLN A 137 9.46 -5.51 -2.73
N ALA A 138 9.14 -5.97 -3.94
CA ALA A 138 9.65 -5.39 -5.18
C ALA A 138 9.15 -3.96 -5.36
N VAL A 139 10.04 -3.07 -5.82
CA VAL A 139 9.69 -1.66 -6.10
C VAL A 139 9.54 -1.43 -7.59
N ALA A 140 8.60 -0.58 -7.97
CA ALA A 140 8.49 -0.08 -9.32
C ALA A 140 9.67 0.85 -9.63
N THR A 141 10.37 0.55 -10.72
CA THR A 141 11.44 1.37 -11.27
C THR A 141 10.97 2.02 -12.55
N GLY A 142 11.51 3.19 -12.86
CA GLY A 142 10.94 4.02 -13.90
C GLY A 142 11.64 5.34 -14.08
N THR A 143 10.95 6.25 -14.78
CA THR A 143 11.40 7.63 -14.97
C THR A 143 10.50 8.56 -14.19
N TYR A 144 11.10 9.43 -13.37
CA TYR A 144 10.38 10.49 -12.68
C TYR A 144 10.60 11.84 -13.36
N VAL A 145 9.51 12.56 -13.61
CA VAL A 145 9.52 13.93 -14.14
C VAL A 145 8.68 14.82 -13.24
N GLY A 146 9.31 15.79 -12.59
CA GLY A 146 8.65 16.75 -11.71
C GLY A 146 9.56 17.24 -10.59
N ALA A 147 8.98 17.98 -9.65
CA ALA A 147 9.66 18.43 -8.44
C ALA A 147 9.66 17.32 -7.37
N SER A 148 10.41 17.51 -6.29
CA SER A 148 10.36 16.61 -5.13
C SER A 148 8.94 16.52 -4.54
N PRO A 149 8.54 15.35 -3.98
CA PRO A 149 7.32 15.24 -3.17
C PRO A 149 7.29 16.21 -1.97
N CYS A 150 8.47 16.71 -1.55
CA CYS A 150 8.59 17.68 -0.46
C CYS A 150 8.36 19.14 -0.84
N THR A 151 7.88 19.40 -2.07
CA THR A 151 7.60 20.76 -2.51
C THR A 151 6.12 21.14 -2.40
N SER A 152 5.84 22.44 -2.29
CA SER A 152 4.52 23.05 -2.51
C SER A 152 4.53 24.00 -3.72
N ASP A 153 3.39 24.17 -4.38
CA ASP A 153 3.20 25.16 -5.44
C ASP A 153 3.22 26.60 -4.88
N ALA A 154 4.19 27.39 -5.30
CA ALA A 154 4.31 28.80 -4.95
C ALA A 154 3.70 29.74 -6.02
N GLY A 155 3.03 29.19 -7.02
CA GLY A 155 2.47 29.92 -8.16
C GLY A 155 3.44 30.02 -9.34
N GLY A 156 2.91 30.35 -10.51
CA GLY A 156 3.71 30.53 -11.73
C GLY A 156 4.44 29.26 -12.21
N GLY A 157 4.00 28.08 -11.78
CA GLY A 157 4.65 26.79 -12.08
C GLY A 157 5.93 26.54 -11.26
N GLN A 158 6.26 27.41 -10.31
CA GLN A 158 7.38 27.22 -9.40
C GLN A 158 6.94 26.41 -8.19
N ARG A 159 7.77 25.43 -7.82
CA ARG A 159 7.60 24.64 -6.61
C ARG A 159 8.74 24.95 -5.64
N VAL A 160 8.40 25.12 -4.37
CA VAL A 160 9.34 25.49 -3.30
C VAL A 160 9.42 24.35 -2.32
N GLU A 161 10.64 24.01 -1.90
CA GLU A 161 10.85 22.94 -0.92
C GLU A 161 10.38 23.31 0.48
N ASP A 162 9.74 22.35 1.12
CA ASP A 162 9.43 22.39 2.53
C ASP A 162 10.63 21.83 3.32
N PRO A 163 11.34 22.68 4.09
CA PRO A 163 12.55 22.25 4.80
C PRO A 163 12.29 21.19 5.88
N LYS A 164 11.04 20.99 6.30
CA LYS A 164 10.68 19.98 7.30
C LYS A 164 10.34 18.63 6.69
N CYS A 165 9.88 18.60 5.44
CA CYS A 165 9.44 17.37 4.80
C CYS A 165 10.60 16.40 4.57
N GLY A 166 11.72 16.85 3.99
CA GLY A 166 12.87 15.99 3.70
C GLY A 166 13.36 15.19 4.91
N PRO A 167 13.64 15.84 6.06
CA PRO A 167 14.03 15.14 7.29
C PRO A 167 12.98 14.17 7.83
N ALA A 168 11.69 14.49 7.73
CA ALA A 168 10.62 13.64 8.28
C ALA A 168 10.30 12.44 7.36
N THR A 169 10.24 12.67 6.05
CA THR A 169 9.79 11.66 5.07
C THR A 169 10.94 11.04 4.28
N GLY A 170 12.19 11.42 4.53
CA GLY A 170 13.33 11.02 3.69
C GLY A 170 13.25 11.57 2.26
N GLY A 171 12.44 12.61 2.03
CA GLY A 171 12.15 13.13 0.70
C GLY A 171 11.10 12.31 -0.08
N CYS A 172 10.49 11.32 0.55
CA CYS A 172 9.46 10.49 -0.05
C CYS A 172 8.06 11.09 0.13
N GLY A 173 7.10 10.66 -0.68
CA GLY A 173 5.72 11.13 -0.58
C GLY A 173 4.70 10.21 -1.26
N LEU A 174 3.44 10.63 -1.22
CA LEU A 174 2.32 9.86 -1.74
C LEU A 174 2.35 9.79 -3.28
N ALA A 175 2.24 8.58 -3.80
CA ALA A 175 2.07 8.29 -5.22
C ALA A 175 0.79 7.51 -5.46
N VAL A 176 0.04 7.85 -6.51
CA VAL A 176 -1.20 7.17 -6.88
C VAL A 176 -1.18 6.88 -8.37
N GLY A 177 -1.37 5.62 -8.75
CA GLY A 177 -1.51 5.19 -10.14
C GLY A 177 -2.89 4.60 -10.39
N GLU A 178 -3.52 4.91 -11.52
CA GLU A 178 -4.77 4.26 -11.92
C GLU A 178 -4.49 2.92 -12.60
N LEU A 179 -5.31 1.91 -12.30
CA LEU A 179 -5.30 0.66 -13.05
C LEU A 179 -5.94 0.91 -14.41
N THR A 180 -5.11 0.86 -15.45
CA THR A 180 -5.52 1.12 -16.83
C THR A 180 -4.83 0.15 -17.78
N ARG A 181 -5.27 0.14 -19.04
CA ARG A 181 -4.56 -0.64 -20.06
C ARG A 181 -3.25 0.07 -20.40
N PRO A 182 -2.15 -0.66 -20.63
CA PRO A 182 -0.86 -0.06 -20.95
C PRO A 182 -0.88 0.86 -22.17
N ASP A 183 -1.75 0.58 -23.15
CA ASP A 183 -1.84 1.30 -24.42
C ASP A 183 -2.55 2.66 -24.33
N ASP A 184 -3.21 2.96 -23.21
CA ASP A 184 -3.98 4.19 -23.01
C ASP A 184 -3.84 4.70 -21.56
N PRO A 185 -2.62 5.10 -21.15
CA PRO A 185 -2.40 5.59 -19.79
C PRO A 185 -3.07 6.96 -19.62
N PRO A 186 -3.80 7.19 -18.51
CA PRO A 186 -4.43 8.47 -18.27
C PRO A 186 -3.36 9.57 -18.14
N GLU A 187 -3.61 10.71 -18.78
CA GLU A 187 -2.70 11.86 -18.70
C GLU A 187 -2.62 12.44 -17.27
N THR A 188 -3.71 12.32 -16.52
CA THR A 188 -3.84 12.77 -15.13
C THR A 188 -4.70 11.80 -14.35
N VAL A 189 -4.34 11.55 -13.10
CA VAL A 189 -5.20 10.85 -12.15
C VAL A 189 -6.18 11.86 -11.55
N GLY A 190 -7.47 11.59 -11.63
CA GLY A 190 -8.53 12.50 -11.17
C GLY A 190 -8.74 12.55 -9.65
N VAL A 191 -7.71 12.28 -8.84
CA VAL A 191 -7.85 12.26 -7.37
C VAL A 191 -8.18 13.66 -6.86
N ILE A 192 -9.24 13.75 -6.05
CA ILE A 192 -9.58 14.97 -5.32
C ILE A 192 -8.84 14.90 -3.98
N THR A 193 -8.01 15.90 -3.68
CA THR A 193 -7.28 15.98 -2.41
C THR A 193 -8.05 16.80 -1.38
N GLY A 194 -8.03 16.35 -0.14
CA GLY A 194 -8.53 17.07 1.02
C GLY A 194 -7.39 17.61 1.89
N GLY A 195 -7.70 17.81 3.16
CA GLY A 195 -6.70 18.14 4.16
C GLY A 195 -7.16 17.78 5.56
N ALA A 196 -6.21 17.61 6.45
CA ALA A 196 -6.44 17.42 7.87
C ALA A 196 -5.60 18.40 8.68
N CYS A 197 -5.88 18.54 9.96
CA CYS A 197 -5.03 19.31 10.85
C CYS A 197 -5.07 18.76 12.27
N LEU A 198 -4.02 19.05 13.04
CA LEU A 198 -3.94 18.61 14.43
C LEU A 198 -4.73 19.55 15.34
N GLN A 199 -5.58 18.99 16.19
CA GLN A 199 -6.27 19.67 17.29
C GLN A 199 -5.93 18.95 18.59
N GLY A 200 -4.87 19.41 19.28
CA GLY A 200 -4.33 18.70 20.43
C GLY A 200 -3.81 17.31 20.03
N ASP A 201 -4.32 16.28 20.69
CA ASP A 201 -3.97 14.88 20.45
C ASP A 201 -4.94 14.19 19.46
N ALA A 202 -5.62 14.94 18.60
CA ALA A 202 -6.52 14.42 17.58
C ALA A 202 -6.20 14.98 16.18
N LEU A 203 -6.44 14.14 15.18
CA LEU A 203 -6.47 14.53 13.78
C LEU A 203 -7.89 14.96 13.41
N ALA A 204 -8.06 16.21 13.02
CA ALA A 204 -9.32 16.73 12.49
C ALA A 204 -9.30 16.67 10.96
N VAL A 205 -10.32 16.06 10.35
CA VAL A 205 -10.45 15.90 8.89
C VAL A 205 -11.92 15.82 8.50
N ASP A 206 -12.28 16.37 7.34
CA ASP A 206 -13.61 16.24 6.73
C ASP A 206 -13.61 14.98 5.85
N ILE A 207 -14.11 13.87 6.38
CA ILE A 207 -14.08 12.55 5.74
C ILE A 207 -15.15 12.43 4.67
N ASP A 208 -16.30 13.08 4.80
CA ASP A 208 -17.42 12.88 3.88
C ASP A 208 -17.78 14.09 3.00
N GLY A 209 -17.00 15.16 3.11
CA GLY A 209 -17.07 16.34 2.25
C GLY A 209 -18.19 17.31 2.63
N ASP A 210 -18.81 17.16 3.80
CA ASP A 210 -19.88 18.02 4.28
C ASP A 210 -19.36 19.31 4.96
N LYS A 211 -18.03 19.47 5.05
CA LYS A 211 -17.30 20.59 5.69
C LYS A 211 -17.38 20.60 7.21
N VAL A 212 -17.86 19.52 7.82
CA VAL A 212 -17.75 19.25 9.25
C VAL A 212 -16.51 18.38 9.45
N MET A 213 -15.65 18.78 10.38
CA MET A 213 -14.44 18.02 10.67
C MET A 213 -14.75 16.93 11.70
N GLU A 214 -14.54 15.68 11.35
CA GLU A 214 -14.42 14.59 12.31
C GLU A 214 -13.07 14.66 13.03
N GLN A 215 -13.08 14.40 14.33
CA GLN A 215 -11.86 14.36 15.14
C GLN A 215 -11.51 12.92 15.50
N PHE A 216 -10.33 12.46 15.11
CA PHE A 216 -9.84 11.13 15.41
C PHE A 216 -8.68 11.21 16.39
N PRO A 217 -8.81 10.73 17.64
CA PRO A 217 -7.71 10.75 18.61
C PRO A 217 -6.51 9.98 18.07
N LEU A 218 -5.32 10.60 18.05
CA LEU A 218 -4.11 10.03 17.46
C LEU A 218 -3.76 8.67 18.06
N VAL A 219 -3.94 8.49 19.37
CA VAL A 219 -3.71 7.19 20.04
C VAL A 219 -4.63 6.08 19.53
N GLY A 220 -5.78 6.43 18.94
CA GLY A 220 -6.74 5.49 18.38
C GLY A 220 -6.31 4.86 17.05
N VAL A 221 -5.25 5.38 16.39
CA VAL A 221 -4.69 4.78 15.17
C VAL A 221 -3.87 3.52 15.47
N LEU A 222 -3.60 3.23 16.75
CA LEU A 222 -2.75 2.12 17.18
C LEU A 222 -3.56 1.01 17.83
N ASP A 223 -3.29 -0.24 17.47
CA ASP A 223 -3.64 -1.42 18.25
C ASP A 223 -2.43 -1.81 19.12
N GLY A 224 -2.35 -1.20 20.30
CA GLY A 224 -1.21 -1.34 21.20
C GLY A 224 0.03 -0.57 20.74
N VAL A 225 1.19 -1.23 20.68
CA VAL A 225 2.50 -0.57 20.42
C VAL A 225 3.22 -1.08 19.19
N ARG A 226 2.61 -1.97 18.39
CA ARG A 226 3.28 -2.67 17.29
C ARG A 226 2.51 -2.68 15.98
N SER A 227 1.24 -2.28 15.99
CA SER A 227 0.37 -2.46 14.85
C SER A 227 -0.61 -1.28 14.72
N PRO A 228 -1.01 -0.93 13.50
CA PRO A 228 -2.14 -0.02 13.29
C PRO A 228 -3.44 -0.65 13.79
N ALA A 229 -4.40 0.18 14.17
CA ALA A 229 -5.73 -0.27 14.55
C ALA A 229 -6.54 -0.69 13.32
N ALA A 230 -7.25 -1.82 13.40
CA ALA A 230 -8.17 -2.22 12.34
C ALA A 230 -9.32 -1.21 12.16
N GLU A 231 -9.67 -0.50 13.23
CA GLU A 231 -10.72 0.52 13.25
C GLU A 231 -10.26 1.74 14.05
N TRP A 232 -10.59 2.93 13.55
CA TRP A 232 -10.27 4.20 14.19
C TRP A 232 -11.53 5.07 14.31
N GLY A 233 -12.02 5.19 15.54
CA GLY A 233 -13.26 5.91 15.84
C GLY A 233 -13.02 7.40 16.08
N ALA A 234 -13.95 8.22 15.58
CA ALA A 234 -13.99 9.64 15.88
C ALA A 234 -14.43 9.88 17.34
N ALA A 235 -13.98 10.99 17.91
CA ALA A 235 -14.36 11.53 19.19
C ALA A 235 -15.14 12.83 19.01
N PRO A 236 -15.90 13.27 20.04
CA PRO A 236 -16.57 14.56 20.01
C PRO A 236 -15.60 15.70 19.70
N VAL A 237 -16.04 16.66 18.88
CA VAL A 237 -15.23 17.81 18.49
C VAL A 237 -14.97 18.71 19.70
N ILE A 238 -13.72 18.77 20.14
CA ILE A 238 -13.29 19.67 21.22
C ILE A 238 -12.26 20.64 20.64
N GLY A 239 -12.53 21.95 20.73
CA GLY A 239 -11.58 23.00 20.37
C GLY A 239 -12.00 23.90 19.22
N ALA A 240 -11.10 24.82 18.87
CA ALA A 240 -11.29 25.74 17.73
C ALA A 240 -10.87 25.06 16.42
N ALA A 241 -11.50 25.46 15.32
CA ALA A 241 -11.13 24.99 13.99
C ALA A 241 -9.65 25.27 13.68
N CYS A 242 -8.98 24.32 13.05
CA CYS A 242 -7.61 24.46 12.54
C CYS A 242 -7.60 24.53 11.01
N THR A 243 -6.51 25.03 10.43
CA THR A 243 -6.33 25.10 8.97
C THR A 243 -5.89 23.74 8.44
N PRO A 244 -6.68 23.09 7.57
CA PRO A 244 -6.32 21.81 6.99
C PRO A 244 -5.07 21.91 6.12
N LYS A 245 -4.28 20.85 6.13
CA LYS A 245 -3.10 20.62 5.28
C LYS A 245 -3.20 19.24 4.68
N PHE A 246 -2.68 19.09 3.47
CA PHE A 246 -2.62 17.78 2.81
C PHE A 246 -1.67 16.83 3.54
N GLN A 247 -0.50 17.31 3.95
CA GLN A 247 0.48 16.56 4.73
C GLN A 247 0.71 17.16 6.12
N ILE A 248 0.97 16.26 7.08
CA ILE A 248 1.39 16.57 8.44
C ILE A 248 2.48 15.57 8.80
N TYR A 249 3.60 16.03 9.33
CA TYR A 249 4.75 15.17 9.61
C TYR A 249 5.38 15.52 10.95
N ASP A 250 6.24 14.63 11.45
CA ASP A 250 6.95 14.74 12.72
C ASP A 250 6.00 14.78 13.93
N VAL A 251 4.88 14.03 13.86
CA VAL A 251 3.98 13.84 14.99
C VAL A 251 4.45 12.63 15.79
N LYS A 252 4.44 12.73 17.10
CA LYS A 252 4.87 11.67 18.02
C LYS A 252 3.68 11.21 18.86
N ILE A 253 3.38 9.93 18.80
CA ILE A 253 2.32 9.30 19.59
C ILE A 253 2.98 8.54 20.74
N ALA A 254 2.66 8.93 21.97
CA ALA A 254 3.00 8.15 23.14
C ALA A 254 1.87 7.13 23.39
N PRO A 255 2.09 5.82 23.21
CA PRO A 255 1.05 4.84 23.44
C PRO A 255 0.65 4.82 24.91
N HIS A 256 -0.62 4.50 25.19
CA HIS A 256 -1.09 4.34 26.55
C HIS A 256 -0.45 3.08 27.15
N LEU A 257 0.48 3.27 28.07
CA LEU A 257 1.13 2.17 28.79
C LEU A 257 0.36 1.85 30.06
N GLU A 258 0.35 0.56 30.44
CA GLU A 258 -0.26 0.12 31.69
C GLU A 258 0.29 0.91 32.89
N PRO A 259 -0.56 1.35 33.84
CA PRO A 259 -0.12 2.06 35.03
C PRO A 259 1.00 1.32 35.77
N GLY A 260 2.12 2.01 36.01
CA GLY A 260 3.27 1.46 36.74
C GLY A 260 4.41 0.92 35.87
N LYS A 261 4.24 0.82 34.54
CA LYS A 261 5.34 0.61 33.60
C LYS A 261 5.76 1.97 33.05
N GLY A 262 6.88 2.49 33.56
CA GLY A 262 7.42 3.78 33.11
C GLY A 262 7.52 3.85 31.59
N GLY A 263 7.03 4.96 31.03
CA GLY A 263 7.07 5.23 29.60
C GLY A 263 8.49 5.30 29.11
N ALA A 264 8.95 4.21 28.50
CA ALA A 264 10.24 4.21 27.85
C ALA A 264 10.06 4.89 26.49
N GLU A 265 10.83 5.94 26.22
CA GLU A 265 10.93 6.65 24.94
C GLU A 265 11.02 5.71 23.73
N LYS A 266 11.52 4.48 23.95
CA LYS A 266 11.55 3.36 23.00
C LYS A 266 10.19 2.94 22.43
N HIS A 267 9.07 3.45 22.95
CA HIS A 267 7.72 3.14 22.49
C HIS A 267 7.02 4.32 21.80
N ILE A 268 7.70 5.45 21.62
CA ILE A 268 7.15 6.57 20.85
C ILE A 268 7.02 6.12 19.40
N ILE A 269 5.81 6.25 18.85
CA ILE A 269 5.50 5.92 17.46
C ILE A 269 5.49 7.23 16.67
N GLY A 270 6.23 7.28 15.57
CA GLY A 270 6.13 8.39 14.62
C GLY A 270 4.84 8.30 13.83
N PHE A 271 4.22 9.44 13.56
CA PHE A 271 3.01 9.57 12.76
C PHE A 271 3.24 10.67 11.72
N ASP A 272 3.14 10.32 10.45
CA ASP A 272 3.10 11.27 9.35
C ASP A 272 1.85 11.00 8.51
N LEU A 273 0.99 12.01 8.37
CA LEU A 273 -0.06 12.01 7.35
C LEU A 273 0.58 12.34 6.00
N LEU A 274 0.65 11.35 5.11
CA LEU A 274 1.20 11.48 3.76
C LEU A 274 0.23 12.11 2.76
N GLY A 275 -1.08 12.04 3.04
CA GLY A 275 -2.10 12.67 2.22
C GLY A 275 -3.52 12.38 2.71
N VAL A 276 -4.45 13.25 2.29
CA VAL A 276 -5.90 13.09 2.40
C VAL A 276 -6.48 13.19 1.00
N ALA A 277 -7.20 12.16 0.55
CA ALA A 277 -7.64 12.09 -0.84
C ALA A 277 -8.85 11.17 -1.03
N ASP A 278 -9.75 11.53 -1.94
CA ASP A 278 -10.78 10.64 -2.48
C ASP A 278 -10.15 9.70 -3.52
N LEU A 279 -9.65 8.58 -3.00
CA LEU A 279 -8.84 7.63 -3.74
C LEU A 279 -9.71 6.72 -4.59
N ASP A 280 -10.83 6.25 -4.05
CA ASP A 280 -11.74 5.34 -4.75
C ASP A 280 -12.86 6.06 -5.55
N GLY A 281 -12.93 7.40 -5.48
CA GLY A 281 -13.83 8.23 -6.27
C GLY A 281 -15.27 8.24 -5.77
N ASN A 282 -15.52 7.87 -4.50
CA ASN A 282 -16.85 7.82 -3.91
C ASN A 282 -17.27 9.15 -3.24
N GLY A 283 -16.39 10.16 -3.25
CA GLY A 283 -16.62 11.47 -2.64
C GLY A 283 -16.21 11.57 -1.16
N ARG A 284 -15.80 10.46 -0.54
CA ARG A 284 -15.24 10.41 0.81
C ARG A 284 -13.72 10.37 0.74
N MET A 285 -13.08 10.86 1.79
CA MET A 285 -11.63 10.96 1.86
C MET A 285 -11.03 9.72 2.54
N GLU A 286 -10.04 9.13 1.89
CA GLU A 286 -9.10 8.22 2.51
C GLU A 286 -7.93 8.99 3.14
N LEU A 287 -7.38 8.42 4.22
CA LEU A 287 -6.16 8.90 4.87
C LEU A 287 -5.02 7.95 4.56
N VAL A 288 -3.89 8.47 4.06
CA VAL A 288 -2.66 7.70 3.89
C VAL A 288 -1.67 8.15 4.94
N ILE A 289 -1.27 7.24 5.83
CA ILE A 289 -0.51 7.54 7.04
C ILE A 289 0.73 6.66 7.07
N ALA A 290 1.88 7.24 7.38
CA ALA A 290 3.05 6.48 7.78
C ALA A 290 3.15 6.42 9.30
N LEU A 291 3.28 5.20 9.81
CA LEU A 291 3.55 4.90 11.21
C LEU A 291 4.98 4.37 11.34
N GLU A 292 5.80 5.07 12.12
CA GLU A 292 7.18 4.70 12.39
C GLU A 292 7.24 3.99 13.75
N PHE A 293 7.21 2.66 13.71
CA PHE A 293 7.47 1.81 14.86
C PHE A 293 8.99 1.64 15.06
N PRO A 294 9.46 1.23 16.25
CA PRO A 294 10.89 1.14 16.55
C PRO A 294 11.72 0.25 15.61
N THR A 295 11.09 -0.67 14.87
CA THR A 295 11.76 -1.62 13.98
C THR A 295 11.30 -1.52 12.52
N VAL A 296 10.22 -0.79 12.23
CA VAL A 296 9.60 -0.79 10.91
C VAL A 296 8.80 0.49 10.71
N ARG A 297 8.85 1.02 9.49
CA ARG A 297 7.94 2.06 9.04
C ARG A 297 6.89 1.44 8.13
N THR A 298 5.63 1.53 8.54
CA THR A 298 4.49 0.98 7.81
C THR A 298 3.67 2.15 7.26
N ILE A 299 3.17 2.03 6.05
CA ILE A 299 2.21 2.96 5.47
C ILE A 299 0.86 2.27 5.42
N VAL A 300 -0.15 2.94 5.93
CA VAL A 300 -1.52 2.42 6.04
C VAL A 300 -2.47 3.34 5.29
N VAL A 301 -3.51 2.74 4.73
CA VAL A 301 -4.64 3.46 4.14
C VAL A 301 -5.86 3.22 5.01
N TYR A 302 -6.49 4.29 5.48
CA TYR A 302 -7.78 4.24 6.16
C TYR A 302 -8.88 4.78 5.24
N THR A 303 -10.00 4.09 5.20
CA THR A 303 -11.21 4.46 4.44
C THR A 303 -12.44 4.40 5.35
N THR A 304 -13.60 4.81 4.87
CA THR A 304 -14.88 4.63 5.56
C THR A 304 -15.84 3.81 4.72
N THR A 305 -16.44 2.78 5.32
CA THR A 305 -17.38 1.87 4.64
C THR A 305 -18.84 2.11 5.03
N GLY A 306 -19.11 2.93 6.05
CA GLY A 306 -20.47 3.13 6.55
C GLY A 306 -20.75 4.44 7.29
N SER A 307 -19.76 5.09 7.90
CA SER A 307 -19.93 6.34 8.63
C SER A 307 -18.65 7.15 8.66
N ALA A 308 -18.75 8.47 8.49
CA ALA A 308 -17.61 9.37 8.62
C ALA A 308 -16.97 9.31 10.02
N GLN A 309 -17.70 8.83 11.04
CA GLN A 309 -17.22 8.71 12.42
C GLN A 309 -16.38 7.44 12.69
N ARG A 310 -16.20 6.56 11.71
CA ARG A 310 -15.44 5.31 11.87
C ARG A 310 -14.65 5.02 10.61
N LEU A 311 -13.33 5.02 10.76
CA LEU A 311 -12.41 4.60 9.72
C LEU A 311 -12.04 3.13 9.92
N GLU A 312 -11.85 2.42 8.81
CA GLU A 312 -11.43 1.04 8.74
C GLU A 312 -10.10 0.96 8.00
N LEU A 313 -9.20 0.10 8.47
CA LEU A 313 -7.93 -0.15 7.81
C LEU A 313 -8.21 -0.85 6.47
N ALA A 314 -7.93 -0.14 5.38
CA ALA A 314 -8.12 -0.62 4.02
C ALA A 314 -6.97 -1.54 3.58
N GLY A 315 -5.76 -1.24 4.04
CA GLY A 315 -4.57 -2.05 3.79
C GLY A 315 -3.31 -1.39 4.35
N GLU A 316 -2.26 -2.19 4.47
CA GLU A 316 -0.96 -1.76 4.96
C GLU A 316 0.20 -2.26 4.09
N GLY A 317 1.27 -1.46 3.97
CA GLY A 317 2.48 -1.84 3.25
C GLY A 317 3.74 -1.32 3.92
N GLN A 318 4.87 -1.97 3.69
CA GLN A 318 6.16 -1.52 4.23
C GLN A 318 6.72 -0.37 3.40
N SER A 319 7.14 0.70 4.09
CA SER A 319 7.89 1.81 3.51
C SER A 319 9.25 1.36 2.98
N PHE A 320 9.89 2.20 2.15
CA PHE A 320 11.32 2.05 1.86
C PHE A 320 12.14 1.99 3.16
N THR A 321 13.14 1.09 3.18
CA THR A 321 14.18 1.08 4.21
C THR A 321 15.00 2.37 4.11
N ARG A 322 15.13 3.10 5.21
CA ARG A 322 15.89 4.34 5.31
C ARG A 322 17.24 4.12 5.98
#